data_AF-A0A542SFC4-F1
#
_entry.id   AF-A0A542SFC4-F1
#
_cell.length_a   1.000
_cell.length_b   1.000
_cell.length_c   1.000
_cell.angle_alpha   90.00
_cell.angle_beta   90.00
_cell.angle_gamma   90.00
#
_symmetry.space_group_name_H-M   'P 1'
#
loop_
_entity.id
_entity.type
_entity.pdbx_description
1 polymer ?
#
loop_
_entity_poly.entity_id
_entity_poly.type
_entity_poly.pdbx_seq_one_letter_code
_entity_poly.pdbx_strand_id
1 'polypeptide(L)' 'MVVDRWVQDLLTRMDQPYAVMVRSVSLTEYLGPFPHAVAAAWAAEDELAGNHLLSEDEQVSVRLLPLVRPVEDEL' A
#
# COMPACT_ATOMS: atom_id res chain seq x y z
N MET A 1 -3.38 21.48 0.13
CA MET A 1 -2.46 20.42 -0.35
C MET A 1 -2.09 19.54 0.84
N VAL A 2 -2.77 18.41 1.01
CA VAL A 2 -2.44 17.39 2.05
C VAL A 2 -1.63 16.23 1.44
N VAL A 3 -1.55 16.20 0.10
CA VAL A 3 -0.85 15.16 -0.68
C VAL A 3 0.68 15.27 -0.54
N ASP A 4 1.23 16.48 -0.37
CA ASP A 4 2.70 16.66 -0.37
C ASP A 4 3.43 16.00 0.79
N ARG A 5 2.82 15.96 1.98
CA ARG A 5 3.52 15.45 3.18
C ARG A 5 3.59 13.93 3.21
N TRP A 6 2.55 13.26 2.71
CA TRP A 6 2.51 11.79 2.63
C TRP A 6 3.47 11.26 1.57
N VAL A 7 3.57 11.96 0.43
CA VAL A 7 4.55 11.65 -0.61
C VAL A 7 5.97 11.87 -0.10
N GLN A 8 6.26 12.96 0.62
CA GLN A 8 7.61 13.19 1.20
C GLN A 8 8.02 12.14 2.24
N ASP A 9 7.14 11.71 3.12
CA ASP A 9 7.45 10.64 4.09
C ASP A 9 7.61 9.28 3.39
N LEU A 10 6.90 9.03 2.28
CA LEU A 10 7.13 7.88 1.41
C LEU A 10 8.50 7.95 0.70
N LEU A 11 8.89 9.16 0.26
CA LEU A 11 10.16 9.40 -0.47
C LEU A 11 11.39 9.07 0.40
N THR A 12 11.32 9.28 1.72
CA THR A 12 12.45 8.99 2.64
C THR A 12 12.64 7.50 2.94
N ARG A 13 11.69 6.64 2.58
CA ARG A 13 11.73 5.18 2.80
C ARG A 13 11.81 4.36 1.50
N MET A 14 12.12 5.02 0.38
CA MET A 14 11.99 4.47 -0.98
C MET A 14 12.77 3.19 -1.28
N ASP A 15 13.90 2.94 -0.62
CA ASP A 15 14.75 1.76 -0.95
C ASP A 15 14.31 0.47 -0.24
N GLN A 16 13.13 0.48 0.39
CA GLN A 16 12.61 -0.68 1.10
C GLN A 16 11.56 -1.40 0.26
N PRO A 17 11.54 -2.75 0.25
CA PRO A 17 10.48 -3.49 -0.40
C PRO A 17 9.14 -3.30 0.32
N TYR A 18 8.06 -3.25 -0.45
CA TYR A 18 6.68 -3.10 0.05
C TYR A 18 5.79 -4.24 -0.45
N ALA A 19 4.70 -4.49 0.25
CA ALA A 19 3.55 -5.25 -0.25
C ALA A 19 2.31 -4.35 -0.24
N VAL A 20 1.39 -4.62 -1.15
CA VAL A 20 0.06 -4.00 -1.16
C VAL A 20 -0.92 -5.02 -0.57
N MET A 21 -1.60 -4.65 0.51
CA MET A 21 -2.68 -5.45 1.07
C MET A 21 -4.00 -4.93 0.51
N VAL A 22 -4.75 -5.81 -0.15
CA VAL A 22 -6.10 -5.56 -0.64
C VAL A 22 -7.07 -6.34 0.23
N ARG A 23 -8.03 -5.66 0.85
CA ARG A 23 -8.99 -6.28 1.76
C ARG A 23 -10.42 -5.95 1.35
N SER A 24 -11.20 -6.99 1.09
CA SER A 24 -12.66 -6.93 0.97
C SER A 24 -13.33 -7.48 2.23
N VAL A 25 -14.66 -7.55 2.23
CA VAL A 25 -15.42 -8.22 3.29
C VAL A 25 -15.16 -9.73 3.33
N SER A 26 -14.79 -10.32 2.20
CA SER A 26 -14.69 -11.77 2.00
C SER A 26 -13.26 -12.30 2.04
N LEU A 27 -12.28 -11.45 1.71
CA LEU A 27 -10.91 -11.87 1.47
C LEU A 27 -9.90 -10.78 1.83
N THR A 28 -8.70 -11.21 2.20
CA THR A 28 -7.51 -10.37 2.24
C THR A 28 -6.46 -10.97 1.32
N GLU A 29 -5.97 -10.18 0.38
CA GLU A 29 -4.95 -10.54 -0.59
C GLU A 29 -3.72 -9.64 -0.43
N TYR A 30 -2.55 -10.17 -0.76
CA TYR A 30 -1.29 -9.44 -0.71
C TYR A 30 -0.62 -9.50 -2.08
N LEU A 31 -0.38 -8.34 -2.68
CA LEU A 31 0.34 -8.18 -3.94
C LEU A 31 1.79 -7.76 -3.65
N GLY A 32 2.74 -8.33 -4.38
CA GLY A 32 4.16 -8.00 -4.26
C GLY A 32 5.08 -9.23 -4.10
N PRO A 33 6.35 -9.03 -3.70
CA PRO A 33 6.93 -7.77 -3.22
C PRO A 33 7.18 -6.76 -4.34
N PHE A 34 6.98 -5.48 -4.04
CA PHE A 34 7.38 -4.34 -4.86
C PHE A 34 8.74 -3.81 -4.40
N PRO A 35 9.63 -3.43 -5.32
CA PRO A 35 11.00 -3.04 -5.00
C PRO A 35 11.10 -1.71 -4.24
N HIS A 36 10.14 -0.80 -4.41
CA HIS A 36 10.10 0.51 -3.76
C HIS A 36 8.66 1.01 -3.58
N ALA A 37 8.48 1.98 -2.68
CA ALA A 37 7.16 2.51 -2.29
C ALA A 37 6.33 3.03 -3.48
N VAL A 38 6.98 3.66 -4.47
CA VAL A 38 6.30 4.19 -5.67
C VAL A 38 5.67 3.08 -6.51
N ALA A 39 6.36 1.95 -6.71
CA ALA A 39 5.82 0.83 -7.48
C ALA A 39 4.61 0.21 -6.77
N ALA A 40 4.68 0.09 -5.43
CA ALA A 40 3.55 -0.36 -4.64
C ALA A 40 2.38 0.63 -4.65
N ALA A 41 2.65 1.94 -4.65
CA ALA A 41 1.62 2.98 -4.72
C ALA A 41 0.87 2.94 -6.05
N TRP A 42 1.56 2.76 -7.18
CA TRP A 42 0.90 2.60 -8.48
C TRP A 42 0.03 1.35 -8.55
N ALA A 43 0.50 0.22 -8.01
CA ALA A 43 -0.33 -0.98 -7.92
C ALA A 43 -1.56 -0.76 -7.02
N ALA A 44 -1.40 -0.04 -5.91
CA ALA A 44 -2.52 0.31 -5.03
C ALA A 44 -3.53 1.25 -5.70
N GLU A 45 -3.06 2.20 -6.51
CA GLU A 45 -3.94 3.10 -7.29
C GLU A 45 -4.73 2.33 -8.34
N ASP A 46 -4.13 1.34 -9.02
CA ASP A 46 -4.83 0.50 -10.00
C ASP A 46 -5.99 -0.29 -9.36
N GLU A 47 -5.74 -0.90 -8.19
CA GLU A 47 -6.76 -1.60 -7.40
C GLU A 47 -7.89 -0.65 -6.94
N LEU A 48 -7.54 0.55 -6.46
CA LEU A 48 -8.52 1.56 -6.05
C LEU A 48 -9.27 2.19 -7.22
N ALA A 49 -8.65 2.28 -8.40
CA ALA A 49 -9.31 2.75 -9.60
C ALA A 49 -10.42 1.77 -10.02
N GLY A 50 -10.32 0.48 -9.73
CA GLY A 50 -11.41 -0.48 -9.96
C GLY A 50 -12.63 -0.29 -9.04
N ASN A 51 -12.45 0.28 -7.84
CA ASN A 51 -13.49 0.33 -6.80
C ASN A 51 -14.73 1.13 -7.15
N HIS A 52 -14.59 2.22 -7.92
CA HIS A 52 -15.74 3.08 -8.22
C HIS A 52 -16.80 2.40 -9.11
N LEU A 53 -16.47 1.25 -9.69
CA LEU A 53 -17.37 0.42 -10.50
C LEU A 53 -18.00 -0.72 -9.70
N LEU A 54 -17.57 -0.96 -8.45
CA LEU A 54 -18.04 -2.03 -7.59
C LEU A 54 -19.19 -1.58 -6.68
N SER A 55 -20.03 -2.53 -6.25
CA SER A 55 -21.03 -2.28 -5.21
C SER A 55 -20.36 -2.03 -3.86
N GLU A 56 -21.04 -1.35 -2.91
CA GLU A 56 -20.45 -1.01 -1.60
C GLU A 56 -19.90 -2.22 -0.84
N ASP A 57 -20.56 -3.37 -0.94
CA ASP A 57 -20.15 -4.62 -0.28
C ASP A 57 -18.91 -5.26 -0.92
N GLU A 58 -18.60 -4.90 -2.16
CA GLU A 58 -17.48 -5.43 -2.95
C GLU A 58 -16.29 -4.48 -2.97
N GLN A 59 -16.44 -3.25 -2.46
CA GLN A 59 -15.35 -2.28 -2.39
C GLN A 59 -14.19 -2.83 -1.56
N VAL A 60 -12.99 -2.66 -2.08
CA VAL A 60 -11.77 -3.08 -1.41
C VAL A 60 -11.08 -1.92 -0.71
N SER A 61 -10.47 -2.19 0.43
CA SER A 61 -9.56 -1.28 1.10
C SER A 61 -8.13 -1.67 0.79
N VAL A 62 -7.29 -0.69 0.43
CA VAL A 62 -5.90 -0.93 0.05
C VAL A 62 -4.95 -0.28 1.06
N ARG A 63 -3.90 -1.00 1.47
CA ARG A 63 -2.84 -0.47 2.34
C ARG A 63 -1.46 -0.88 1.86
N LEU A 64 -0.49 0.02 2.01
CA LEU A 64 0.93 -0.24 1.77
C LEU A 64 1.60 -0.76 3.04
N LEU A 65 2.31 -1.88 2.92
CA LEU A 65 3.02 -2.53 4.03
C LEU A 65 4.52 -2.58 3.71
N PRO A 66 5.39 -1.87 4.46
CA PRO A 66 6.83 -2.06 4.33
C PRO A 66 7.22 -3.48 4.79
N LEU A 67 8.05 -4.17 4.00
CA LEU A 67 8.46 -5.55 4.26
C LEU A 67 9.76 -5.66 5.06
N VAL A 68 10.41 -4.54 5.38
CA VAL A 68 11.57 -4.52 6.24
C VAL A 68 11.09 -4.57 7.69
N ARG A 69 11.64 -5.51 8.47
CA ARG A 69 11.34 -5.55 9.91
C ARG A 69 11.73 -4.21 10.52
N PRO A 70 10.89 -3.61 11.38
CA PRO A 70 11.42 -2.60 12.29
C PRO A 70 12.59 -3.28 13.01
N VAL A 71 13.77 -2.67 12.93
CA VAL A 71 14.81 -2.98 13.91
C VAL A 71 14.17 -2.56 15.22
N GLU A 72 13.71 -3.53 16.02
CA GLU A 72 13.44 -3.25 17.42
C GLU A 72 14.78 -2.76 17.96
N ASP A 73 14.88 -1.45 18.24
CA ASP A 73 16.02 -0.92 18.95
C ASP A 73 16.19 -1.76 20.22
N GLU A 74 17.29 -2.51 20.28
CA GLU A 74 17.71 -3.20 21.49
C GLU A 74 17.91 -2.11 22.57
N LEU A 75 16.92 -1.98 23.45
CA LEU A 75 16.99 -1.16 24.67
C LEU A 75 18.04 -1.68 25.65
#